data_AF-A0A7W7MZH3-F1
#
_entry.id   AF-A0A7W7MZH3-F1
#
_cell.length_a   1.000
_cell.length_b   1.000
_cell.length_c   1.000
_cell.angle_alpha   90.00
_cell.angle_beta   90.00
_cell.angle_gamma   90.00
#
_symmetry.space_group_name_H-M   'P 1'
#
loop_
_entity.id
_entity.type
_entity.pdbx_description
1 polymer ?
#
loop_
_entity_poly.entity_id
_entity_poly.type
_entity_poly.pdbx_seq_one_letter_code
_entity_poly.pdbx_strand_id
1 'polypeptide(L)'
;MYLPDDDRRWDEHSGGSGHDDPEWSYGDEDKALTYWRTLDDNGRAVLRHLFGQRGQQIHCSKLVTELGLDPEGKKNPPNVVAGALNQAGQANRATGRRYPFRWWTGEGGAHYGAKPGTAAIFERALSADHVRRNAGQVLAFAVPGNDVQKFIEHLGDTLAGTDVRMALGSACTTAVKAVQHLVAALQLPYDAAEGWREFFDHLDEGTSLRRCVVVTDACQMLEYEDPDVWHEFVASLHGGPHCLGGGSSTLVLLDDPFAWEDWRFAPTTEVRPFPPAGHPATG
;
A
#
# COMPACT_ATOMS: atom_id res chain seq x y z
N MET A 1 8.62 -21.55 3.47
CA MET A 1 8.97 -21.41 4.90
C MET A 1 9.03 -19.92 5.20
N TYR A 2 8.38 -19.47 6.27
CA TYR A 2 8.34 -18.06 6.65
C TYR A 2 9.51 -17.71 7.60
N LEU A 3 10.09 -16.53 7.41
CA LEU A 3 11.22 -15.96 8.14
C LEU A 3 10.76 -14.65 8.82
N PRO A 4 10.59 -14.61 10.15
CA PRO A 4 10.36 -13.35 10.86
C PRO A 4 11.60 -12.45 10.80
N ASP A 5 11.47 -11.15 11.12
CA ASP A 5 12.55 -10.15 10.97
C ASP A 5 13.83 -10.48 11.77
N ASP A 6 13.67 -11.15 12.91
CA ASP A 6 14.72 -11.54 13.86
C ASP A 6 15.34 -12.92 13.56
N ASP A 7 14.92 -13.58 12.48
CA ASP A 7 15.47 -14.87 12.08
C ASP A 7 16.95 -14.73 11.67
N ARG A 8 17.83 -15.50 12.34
CA ARG A 8 19.28 -15.48 12.08
C ARG A 8 19.66 -15.73 10.62
N ARG A 9 18.81 -16.43 9.85
CA ARG A 9 19.08 -16.73 8.44
C ARG A 9 19.18 -15.48 7.59
N TRP A 10 18.61 -14.36 8.02
CA TRP A 10 18.82 -13.08 7.36
C TRP A 10 20.27 -12.62 7.39
N ASP A 11 21.04 -13.00 8.40
CA ASP A 11 22.46 -12.66 8.55
C ASP A 11 23.38 -13.65 7.82
N GLU A 12 22.88 -14.84 7.47
CA GLU A 12 23.58 -15.88 6.71
C GLU A 12 23.60 -15.62 5.19
N HIS A 13 23.32 -14.37 4.77
CA HIS A 13 23.18 -14.00 3.36
C HIS A 13 24.51 -14.03 2.59
N SER A 14 24.44 -14.20 1.27
CA SER A 14 25.59 -14.19 0.36
C SER A 14 25.90 -12.81 -0.27
N GLY A 15 25.14 -11.76 0.06
CA GLY A 15 25.11 -10.51 -0.71
C GLY A 15 26.24 -9.49 -0.56
N GLY A 16 27.31 -9.82 0.14
CA GLY A 16 28.53 -8.99 0.21
C GLY A 16 28.27 -7.54 0.63
N SER A 17 29.05 -6.61 0.06
CA SER A 17 29.14 -5.23 0.54
C SER A 17 27.87 -4.39 0.40
N GLY A 18 26.90 -4.84 -0.40
CA GLY A 18 25.56 -4.20 -0.47
C GLY A 18 24.74 -4.33 0.81
N HIS A 19 25.26 -5.05 1.81
CA HIS A 19 24.65 -5.22 3.13
C HIS A 19 25.48 -4.64 4.29
N ASP A 20 26.60 -3.97 4.00
CA ASP A 20 27.46 -3.36 5.04
C ASP A 20 26.82 -2.10 5.65
N ASP A 21 26.03 -1.37 4.86
CA ASP A 21 25.32 -0.17 5.30
C ASP A 21 24.23 -0.47 6.35
N PRO A 22 23.75 0.53 7.11
CA PRO A 22 22.67 0.35 8.09
C PRO A 22 21.42 -0.30 7.49
N GLU A 23 20.75 -1.12 8.31
CA GLU A 23 19.43 -1.70 8.00
C GLU A 23 18.36 -0.59 7.88
N TRP A 24 17.27 -0.93 7.20
CA TRP A 24 16.06 -0.10 7.14
C TRP A 24 15.37 -0.03 8.50
N SER A 25 14.93 1.16 8.87
CA SER A 25 14.19 1.42 10.10
C SER A 25 12.99 2.33 9.86
N TYR A 26 12.04 2.35 10.79
CA TYR A 26 10.95 3.33 10.78
C TYR A 26 11.52 4.77 10.71
N GLY A 27 10.94 5.62 9.87
CA GLY A 27 11.47 6.94 9.53
C GLY A 27 12.34 6.98 8.26
N ASP A 28 12.66 5.82 7.66
CA ASP A 28 13.36 5.75 6.36
C ASP A 28 12.42 5.76 5.14
N GLU A 29 11.13 6.08 5.30
CA GLU A 29 10.15 6.06 4.21
C GLU A 29 10.56 6.94 3.01
N ASP A 30 11.09 8.14 3.24
CA ASP A 30 11.59 9.02 2.16
C ASP A 30 12.79 8.42 1.41
N LYS A 31 13.66 7.72 2.15
CA LYS A 31 14.78 6.97 1.55
C LYS A 31 14.26 5.76 0.78
N ALA A 32 13.24 5.08 1.27
CA ALA A 32 12.63 3.93 0.59
C ALA A 32 12.04 4.38 -0.75
N LEU A 33 11.36 5.53 -0.77
CA LEU A 33 10.84 6.13 -2.00
C LEU A 33 11.97 6.54 -2.95
N THR A 34 13.06 7.09 -2.43
CA THR A 34 14.26 7.45 -3.22
C THR A 34 14.93 6.21 -3.83
N TYR A 35 15.06 5.14 -3.04
CA TYR A 35 15.57 3.84 -3.50
C TYR A 35 14.70 3.32 -4.64
N TRP A 36 13.38 3.28 -4.42
CA TRP A 36 12.42 2.78 -5.40
C TRP A 36 12.44 3.54 -6.73
N ARG A 37 12.57 4.87 -6.68
CA ARG A 37 12.64 5.73 -7.87
C ARG A 37 13.94 5.57 -8.66
N THR A 38 15.01 5.08 -8.02
CA THR A 38 16.30 4.83 -8.68
C THR A 38 16.27 3.54 -9.52
N LEU A 39 15.39 2.60 -9.19
CA LEU A 39 15.27 1.35 -9.92
C LEU A 39 14.54 1.53 -11.26
N ASP A 40 14.90 0.68 -12.23
CA ASP A 40 14.12 0.51 -13.46
C ASP A 40 12.87 -0.36 -13.21
N ASP A 41 12.08 -0.60 -14.25
CA ASP A 41 10.84 -1.36 -14.14
C ASP A 41 11.06 -2.81 -13.69
N ASN A 42 12.14 -3.44 -14.15
CA ASN A 42 12.47 -4.82 -13.78
C ASN A 42 12.89 -4.92 -12.31
N GLY A 43 13.75 -3.99 -11.83
CA GLY A 43 14.15 -3.92 -10.43
C GLY A 43 12.95 -3.64 -9.51
N ARG A 44 12.06 -2.73 -9.91
CA ARG A 44 10.80 -2.48 -9.20
C ARG A 44 9.88 -3.70 -9.19
N ALA A 45 9.79 -4.43 -10.29
CA ALA A 45 8.98 -5.64 -10.39
C ALA A 45 9.50 -6.73 -9.44
N VAL A 46 10.82 -6.96 -9.42
CA VAL A 46 11.46 -7.91 -8.49
C VAL A 46 11.19 -7.51 -7.04
N LEU A 47 11.44 -6.25 -6.66
CA LEU A 47 11.19 -5.84 -5.27
C LEU A 47 9.72 -5.93 -4.87
N ARG A 48 8.79 -5.52 -5.75
CA ARG A 48 7.36 -5.65 -5.50
C ARG A 48 6.98 -7.10 -5.19
N HIS A 49 7.54 -8.02 -5.97
CA HIS A 49 7.31 -9.45 -5.80
C HIS A 49 7.86 -9.95 -4.46
N LEU A 50 9.10 -9.55 -4.11
CA LEU A 50 9.69 -9.91 -2.82
C LEU A 50 8.91 -9.33 -1.63
N PHE A 51 8.33 -8.14 -1.74
CA PHE A 51 7.58 -7.50 -0.66
C PHE A 51 6.24 -8.16 -0.38
N GLY A 52 5.46 -8.54 -1.40
CA GLY A 52 4.23 -9.27 -1.10
C GLY A 52 4.43 -10.76 -0.80
N GLN A 53 5.62 -11.32 -1.08
CA GLN A 53 6.07 -12.60 -0.50
C GLN A 53 7.11 -12.38 0.63
N ARG A 54 7.00 -11.28 1.38
CA ARG A 54 7.91 -10.96 2.48
C ARG A 54 8.02 -12.10 3.48
N GLY A 55 9.20 -12.26 4.06
CA GLY A 55 9.52 -13.39 4.93
C GLY A 55 9.72 -14.71 4.19
N GLN A 56 9.60 -14.78 2.86
CA GLN A 56 9.87 -16.00 2.11
C GLN A 56 11.19 -15.93 1.36
N GLN A 57 11.79 -17.10 1.13
CA GLN A 57 12.91 -17.27 0.21
C GLN A 57 12.38 -17.77 -1.14
N ILE A 58 12.64 -17.00 -2.20
CA ILE A 58 12.13 -17.22 -3.54
C ILE A 58 13.32 -17.53 -4.46
N HIS A 59 13.29 -18.71 -5.09
CA HIS A 59 14.34 -19.11 -6.01
C HIS A 59 14.36 -18.23 -7.27
N CYS A 60 15.55 -17.93 -7.80
CA CYS A 60 15.70 -17.04 -8.97
C CYS A 60 14.92 -17.51 -10.20
N SER A 61 14.81 -18.82 -10.43
CA SER A 61 14.01 -19.35 -11.56
C SER A 61 12.52 -19.02 -11.40
N LYS A 62 11.99 -19.06 -10.17
CA LYS A 62 10.60 -18.68 -9.88
C LYS A 62 10.38 -17.20 -10.19
N LEU A 63 11.31 -16.32 -9.77
CA LEU A 63 11.25 -14.89 -10.10
C LEU A 63 11.24 -14.64 -11.62
N VAL A 64 12.14 -15.29 -12.37
CA VAL A 64 12.22 -15.11 -13.82
C VAL A 64 10.93 -15.56 -14.51
N THR A 65 10.37 -16.70 -14.09
CA THR A 65 9.14 -17.24 -14.66
C THR A 65 7.93 -16.38 -14.31
N GLU A 66 7.71 -16.05 -13.03
CA GLU A 66 6.51 -15.33 -12.59
C GLU A 66 6.49 -13.86 -13.03
N LEU A 67 7.66 -13.26 -13.22
CA LEU A 67 7.79 -11.87 -13.67
C LEU A 67 8.06 -11.73 -15.17
N GLY A 68 8.22 -12.84 -15.91
CA GLY A 68 8.48 -12.82 -17.35
C GLY A 68 9.76 -12.07 -17.74
N LEU A 69 10.80 -12.10 -16.89
CA LEU A 69 12.01 -11.27 -17.07
C LEU A 69 12.90 -11.70 -18.26
N ASP A 70 12.75 -12.95 -18.72
CA ASP A 70 13.44 -13.48 -19.89
C ASP A 70 12.47 -14.33 -20.72
N PRO A 71 11.56 -13.71 -21.49
CA PRO A 71 10.50 -14.42 -22.21
C PRO A 71 11.03 -15.39 -23.27
N GLU A 72 12.25 -15.17 -23.75
CA GLU A 72 12.91 -16.06 -24.72
C GLU A 72 13.61 -17.27 -24.06
N GLY A 73 13.77 -17.26 -22.73
CA GLY A 73 14.39 -18.34 -21.96
C GLY A 73 15.85 -18.64 -22.34
N LYS A 74 16.58 -17.64 -22.85
CA LYS A 74 17.95 -17.79 -23.37
C LYS A 74 19.03 -17.54 -22.33
N LYS A 75 18.69 -16.94 -21.19
CA LYS A 75 19.64 -16.53 -20.15
C LYS A 75 19.51 -17.39 -18.91
N ASN A 76 20.63 -17.62 -18.24
CA ASN A 76 20.65 -18.30 -16.95
C ASN A 76 19.90 -17.45 -15.90
N PRO A 77 18.94 -18.01 -15.14
CA PRO A 77 18.10 -17.24 -14.21
C PRO A 77 18.86 -16.38 -13.19
N PRO A 78 20.00 -16.81 -12.60
CA PRO A 78 20.78 -15.95 -11.71
C PRO A 78 21.25 -14.66 -12.38
N ASN A 79 21.69 -14.74 -13.65
CA ASN A 79 22.17 -13.58 -14.41
C ASN A 79 21.02 -12.64 -14.78
N VAL A 80 19.82 -13.17 -15.02
CA VAL A 80 18.63 -12.38 -15.31
C VAL A 80 18.22 -11.55 -14.09
N VAL A 81 18.12 -12.19 -12.92
CA VAL A 81 17.74 -11.49 -11.67
C VAL A 81 18.81 -10.49 -11.25
N ALA A 82 20.10 -10.85 -11.34
CA ALA A 82 21.19 -9.91 -11.07
C ALA A 82 21.17 -8.70 -12.03
N GLY A 83 20.86 -8.94 -13.31
CA GLY A 83 20.68 -7.89 -14.30
C GLY A 83 19.50 -6.96 -13.99
N ALA A 84 18.36 -7.51 -13.56
CA ALA A 84 17.19 -6.73 -13.13
C ALA A 84 17.47 -5.87 -11.88
N LEU A 85 18.42 -6.29 -11.05
CA LEU A 85 18.83 -5.58 -9.83
C LEU A 85 20.10 -4.73 -10.01
N ASN A 86 20.51 -4.45 -11.26
CA ASN A 86 21.75 -3.72 -11.53
C ASN A 86 21.79 -2.30 -10.90
N GLN A 87 20.64 -1.63 -10.76
CA GLN A 87 20.52 -0.31 -10.14
C GLN A 87 20.49 -0.35 -8.61
N ALA A 88 20.39 -1.53 -8.00
CA ALA A 88 20.35 -1.65 -6.54
C ALA A 88 21.59 -1.02 -5.90
N GLY A 89 22.78 -1.20 -6.49
CA GLY A 89 24.02 -0.58 -6.00
C GLY A 89 24.02 0.95 -6.04
N GLN A 90 23.40 1.56 -7.06
CA GLN A 90 23.23 3.00 -7.12
C GLN A 90 22.21 3.48 -6.08
N ALA A 91 21.08 2.77 -5.95
CA ALA A 91 20.03 3.08 -5.01
C ALA A 91 20.53 3.00 -3.55
N ASN A 92 21.30 1.97 -3.21
CA ASN A 92 21.97 1.80 -1.92
C ASN A 92 22.89 2.98 -1.58
N ARG A 93 23.74 3.42 -2.52
CA ARG A 93 24.60 4.60 -2.31
C ARG A 93 23.80 5.90 -2.15
N ALA A 94 22.70 6.05 -2.88
CA ALA A 94 21.86 7.24 -2.80
C ALA A 94 21.14 7.37 -1.46
N THR A 95 20.82 6.24 -0.80
CA THR A 95 20.09 6.23 0.47
C THR A 95 20.97 6.05 1.70
N GLY A 96 22.20 5.54 1.55
CA GLY A 96 23.02 5.13 2.68
C GLY A 96 22.37 4.00 3.49
N ARG A 97 21.60 3.14 2.81
CA ARG A 97 20.92 1.97 3.38
C ARG A 97 21.26 0.74 2.56
N ARG A 98 21.42 -0.39 3.24
CA ARG A 98 21.64 -1.69 2.58
C ARG A 98 20.53 -2.04 1.60
N TYR A 99 20.77 -3.02 0.73
CA TYR A 99 19.70 -3.53 -0.13
C TYR A 99 18.48 -3.98 0.70
N PRO A 100 17.25 -3.68 0.25
CA PRO A 100 16.02 -4.03 0.95
C PRO A 100 15.62 -5.50 0.80
N PHE A 101 16.52 -6.32 0.26
CA PHE A 101 16.38 -7.77 0.10
C PHE A 101 17.65 -8.45 0.60
N ARG A 102 17.63 -9.77 0.71
CA ARG A 102 18.78 -10.65 0.89
C ARG A 102 18.78 -11.71 -0.19
N TRP A 103 19.95 -12.26 -0.46
CA TRP A 103 20.05 -13.45 -1.28
C TRP A 103 21.03 -14.45 -0.70
N TRP A 104 20.79 -15.72 -0.99
CA TRP A 104 21.58 -16.86 -0.53
C TRP A 104 21.94 -17.72 -1.73
N THR A 105 23.20 -18.10 -1.82
CA THR A 105 23.64 -19.12 -2.78
C THR A 105 22.96 -20.45 -2.44
N GLY A 106 22.40 -21.12 -3.45
CA GLY A 106 21.82 -22.45 -3.32
C GLY A 106 22.15 -23.34 -4.51
N GLU A 107 21.84 -24.63 -4.39
CA GLU A 107 21.95 -25.57 -5.49
C GLU A 107 21.00 -25.16 -6.64
N GLY A 108 21.52 -25.01 -7.85
CA GLY A 108 20.74 -24.62 -9.02
C GLY A 108 20.41 -23.12 -9.15
N GLY A 109 20.80 -22.28 -8.18
CA GLY A 109 20.59 -20.84 -8.26
C GLY A 109 20.51 -20.13 -6.91
N ALA A 110 20.39 -18.79 -6.96
CA ALA A 110 20.25 -17.98 -5.77
C ALA A 110 18.79 -17.90 -5.32
N HIS A 111 18.57 -17.89 -4.01
CA HIS A 111 17.29 -17.55 -3.40
C HIS A 111 17.30 -16.08 -2.98
N TYR A 112 16.19 -15.38 -3.11
CA TYR A 112 16.01 -13.98 -2.75
C TYR A 112 14.86 -13.84 -1.76
N GLY A 113 14.94 -12.88 -0.84
CA GLY A 113 13.87 -12.61 0.12
C GLY A 113 13.95 -11.20 0.68
N ALA A 114 12.84 -10.70 1.20
CA ALA A 114 12.79 -9.42 1.90
C ALA A 114 12.28 -9.61 3.33
N LYS A 115 12.91 -8.92 4.28
CA LYS A 115 12.46 -8.86 5.68
C LYS A 115 11.06 -8.24 5.74
N PRO A 116 10.10 -8.82 6.49
CA PRO A 116 8.78 -8.23 6.68
C PRO A 116 8.78 -6.74 7.06
N GLY A 117 9.59 -6.34 8.04
CA GLY A 117 9.68 -4.95 8.48
C GLY A 117 10.23 -4.00 7.42
N THR A 118 11.21 -4.47 6.61
CA THR A 118 11.74 -3.71 5.48
C THR A 118 10.69 -3.52 4.39
N ALA A 119 9.95 -4.58 4.04
CA ALA A 119 8.86 -4.51 3.07
C ALA A 119 7.79 -3.49 3.51
N ALA A 120 7.40 -3.50 4.78
CA ALA A 120 6.42 -2.58 5.33
C ALA A 120 6.83 -1.09 5.21
N ILE A 121 8.12 -0.76 5.36
CA ILE A 121 8.63 0.61 5.17
C ILE A 121 8.42 1.05 3.71
N PHE A 122 8.77 0.19 2.75
CA PHE A 122 8.59 0.49 1.32
C PHE A 122 7.10 0.59 0.96
N GLU A 123 6.27 -0.33 1.43
CA GLU A 123 4.83 -0.32 1.19
C GLU A 123 4.19 0.97 1.72
N ARG A 124 4.53 1.41 2.95
CA ARG A 124 4.06 2.70 3.48
C ARG A 124 4.48 3.88 2.61
N ALA A 125 5.76 3.96 2.25
CA ALA A 125 6.30 5.05 1.44
C ALA A 125 5.62 5.13 0.05
N LEU A 126 5.40 3.97 -0.58
CA LEU A 126 4.78 3.89 -1.90
C LEU A 126 3.29 4.23 -1.85
N SER A 127 2.57 3.76 -0.82
CA SER A 127 1.17 4.08 -0.62
C SER A 127 0.97 5.56 -0.34
N ALA A 128 1.78 6.17 0.54
CA ALA A 128 1.70 7.60 0.81
C ALA A 128 2.03 8.46 -0.42
N ASP A 129 3.03 8.07 -1.21
CA ASP A 129 3.31 8.73 -2.50
C ASP A 129 2.18 8.54 -3.51
N HIS A 130 1.49 7.40 -3.49
CA HIS A 130 0.31 7.16 -4.33
C HIS A 130 -0.86 8.07 -3.94
N VAL A 131 -1.13 8.24 -2.63
CA VAL A 131 -2.12 9.19 -2.13
C VAL A 131 -1.79 10.61 -2.58
N ARG A 132 -0.53 11.03 -2.40
CA ARG A 132 -0.07 12.37 -2.79
C ARG A 132 -0.23 12.65 -4.30
N ARG A 133 0.03 11.66 -5.15
CA ARG A 133 -0.08 11.79 -6.62
C ARG A 133 -1.51 11.74 -7.14
N ASN A 134 -2.43 11.14 -6.37
CA ASN A 134 -3.83 10.96 -6.73
C ASN A 134 -4.72 11.70 -5.73
N ALA A 135 -4.33 12.93 -5.38
CA ALA A 135 -5.10 13.76 -4.48
C ALA A 135 -6.49 14.02 -5.07
N GLY A 136 -7.51 13.96 -4.22
CA GLY A 136 -8.89 14.00 -4.68
C GLY A 136 -9.27 12.71 -5.39
N GLN A 137 -8.88 11.54 -4.90
CA GLN A 137 -9.39 10.25 -5.35
C GLN A 137 -9.79 9.40 -4.14
N VAL A 138 -10.58 8.37 -4.37
CA VAL A 138 -10.77 7.29 -3.41
C VAL A 138 -9.73 6.22 -3.70
N LEU A 139 -8.92 5.89 -2.70
CA LEU A 139 -7.80 4.96 -2.83
C LEU A 139 -7.93 3.88 -1.77
N ALA A 140 -7.74 2.62 -2.15
CA ALA A 140 -7.74 1.50 -1.21
C ALA A 140 -6.33 0.91 -1.07
N PHE A 141 -5.95 0.56 0.16
CA PHE A 141 -4.69 -0.11 0.44
C PHE A 141 -4.89 -1.22 1.46
N ALA A 142 -4.17 -2.32 1.24
CA ALA A 142 -4.02 -3.36 2.23
C ALA A 142 -2.87 -2.99 3.18
N VAL A 143 -3.17 -2.78 4.46
CA VAL A 143 -2.18 -2.41 5.48
C VAL A 143 -2.43 -3.27 6.72
N PRO A 144 -1.45 -4.10 7.15
CA PRO A 144 -1.59 -4.88 8.37
C PRO A 144 -1.94 -4.00 9.58
N GLY A 145 -2.81 -4.47 10.47
CA GLY A 145 -3.35 -3.66 11.57
C GLY A 145 -2.29 -3.00 12.47
N ASN A 146 -1.14 -3.66 12.68
CA ASN A 146 -0.02 -3.13 13.47
C ASN A 146 0.77 -2.00 12.77
N ASP A 147 0.52 -1.74 11.49
CA ASP A 147 1.19 -0.72 10.69
C ASP A 147 0.26 0.44 10.27
N VAL A 148 -1.04 0.36 10.56
CA VAL A 148 -2.03 1.42 10.24
C VAL A 148 -1.63 2.76 10.85
N GLN A 149 -1.28 2.78 12.15
CA GLN A 149 -0.87 4.02 12.81
C GLN A 149 0.37 4.64 12.17
N LYS A 150 1.39 3.80 11.89
CA LYS A 150 2.63 4.24 11.23
C LYS A 150 2.36 4.80 9.83
N PHE A 151 1.42 4.20 9.11
CA PHE A 151 1.00 4.71 7.81
C PHE A 151 0.32 6.07 7.92
N ILE A 152 -0.60 6.25 8.87
CA ILE A 152 -1.31 7.53 9.07
C ILE A 152 -0.33 8.63 9.47
N GLU A 153 0.61 8.35 10.39
CA GLU A 153 1.67 9.29 10.79
C GLU A 153 2.52 9.72 9.58
N HIS A 154 3.03 8.76 8.82
CA HIS A 154 3.84 9.06 7.63
C HIS A 154 3.03 9.78 6.53
N LEU A 155 1.74 9.46 6.39
CA LEU A 155 0.87 10.14 5.45
C LEU A 155 0.66 11.62 5.83
N GLY A 156 0.53 11.90 7.13
CA GLY A 156 0.50 13.26 7.67
C GLY A 156 1.73 14.07 7.27
N ASP A 157 2.91 13.49 7.44
CA ASP A 157 4.17 14.12 7.04
C ASP A 157 4.26 14.32 5.51
N THR A 158 3.87 13.30 4.75
CA THR A 158 3.90 13.31 3.27
C THR A 158 2.97 14.35 2.67
N LEU A 159 1.82 14.58 3.31
CA LEU A 159 0.78 15.51 2.84
C LEU A 159 0.84 16.86 3.55
N ALA A 160 2.00 17.27 4.09
CA ALA A 160 2.21 18.51 4.83
C ALA A 160 1.34 19.69 4.33
N GLY A 161 0.47 20.20 5.20
CA GLY A 161 -0.54 21.22 4.87
C GLY A 161 -1.93 20.68 4.52
N THR A 162 -2.11 19.36 4.51
CA THR A 162 -3.40 18.66 4.40
C THR A 162 -3.80 18.15 5.77
N ASP A 163 -5.06 18.35 6.15
CA ASP A 163 -5.59 17.81 7.40
C ASP A 163 -5.91 16.32 7.24
N VAL A 164 -5.11 15.44 7.86
CA VAL A 164 -5.32 13.98 7.82
C VAL A 164 -6.19 13.57 9.00
N ARG A 165 -7.36 12.98 8.72
CA ARG A 165 -8.37 12.58 9.71
C ARG A 165 -8.69 11.11 9.58
N MET A 166 -8.94 10.45 10.70
CA MET A 166 -9.25 9.02 10.75
C MET A 166 -10.71 8.80 11.15
N ALA A 167 -11.37 7.85 10.49
CA ALA A 167 -12.64 7.26 10.89
C ALA A 167 -12.50 5.74 10.98
N LEU A 168 -13.25 5.11 11.89
CA LEU A 168 -13.28 3.66 12.07
C LEU A 168 -14.44 3.09 11.25
N GLY A 169 -14.15 2.29 10.23
CA GLY A 169 -15.14 1.60 9.39
C GLY A 169 -16.05 0.68 10.21
N SER A 170 -15.49 0.06 11.25
CA SER A 170 -16.22 -0.71 12.27
C SER A 170 -17.27 0.10 13.05
N ALA A 171 -17.15 1.42 13.09
CA ALA A 171 -18.17 2.32 13.66
C ALA A 171 -19.19 2.81 12.60
N CYS A 172 -18.90 2.60 11.32
CA CYS A 172 -19.65 3.06 10.16
C CYS A 172 -20.46 1.94 9.49
N THR A 173 -21.04 1.00 10.27
CA THR A 173 -21.68 -0.21 9.73
C THR A 173 -23.01 0.02 8.99
N THR A 174 -23.59 1.21 9.12
CA THR A 174 -24.78 1.66 8.37
C THR A 174 -24.52 3.00 7.72
N ALA A 175 -25.31 3.37 6.72
CA ALA A 175 -25.23 4.64 6.01
C ALA A 175 -25.32 5.84 6.98
N VAL A 176 -26.30 5.81 7.89
CA VAL A 176 -26.49 6.85 8.92
C VAL A 176 -25.26 6.98 9.83
N LYS A 177 -24.71 5.86 10.29
CA LYS A 177 -23.50 5.90 11.14
C LYS A 177 -22.28 6.39 10.36
N ALA A 178 -22.12 5.96 9.11
CA ALA A 178 -21.04 6.40 8.25
C ALA A 178 -21.08 7.92 8.06
N VAL A 179 -22.26 8.51 7.76
CA VAL A 179 -22.46 9.96 7.71
C VAL A 179 -22.04 10.63 9.01
N GLN A 180 -22.56 10.17 10.15
CA GLN A 180 -22.26 10.76 11.46
C GLN A 180 -20.76 10.76 11.78
N HIS A 181 -20.07 9.65 11.50
CA HIS A 181 -18.64 9.51 11.74
C HIS A 181 -17.80 10.34 10.77
N LEU A 182 -18.20 10.44 9.49
CA LEU A 182 -17.53 11.29 8.52
C LEU A 182 -17.72 12.78 8.84
N VAL A 183 -18.93 13.20 9.25
CA VAL A 183 -19.23 14.56 9.74
C VAL A 183 -18.34 14.91 10.92
N ALA A 184 -18.23 14.02 11.90
CA ALA A 184 -17.36 14.21 13.05
C ALA A 184 -15.87 14.30 12.66
N ALA A 185 -15.41 13.40 11.79
CA ALA A 185 -14.01 13.37 11.33
C ALA A 185 -13.64 14.64 10.55
N LEU A 186 -14.57 15.14 9.72
CA LEU A 186 -14.40 16.34 8.89
C LEU A 186 -14.77 17.63 9.63
N GLN A 187 -15.24 17.54 10.87
CA GLN A 187 -15.70 18.67 11.69
C GLN A 187 -16.75 19.52 10.98
N LEU A 188 -17.70 18.87 10.30
CA LEU A 188 -18.82 19.54 9.63
C LEU A 188 -19.92 19.92 10.66
N PRO A 189 -20.79 20.89 10.32
CA PRO A 189 -21.96 21.24 11.12
C PRO A 189 -22.86 20.04 11.45
N TYR A 190 -23.62 20.13 12.54
CA TYR A 190 -24.44 19.02 13.03
C TYR A 190 -25.55 18.60 12.06
N ASP A 191 -26.12 19.55 11.33
CA ASP A 191 -27.13 19.33 10.30
C ASP A 191 -26.58 18.54 9.10
N ALA A 192 -25.25 18.53 8.88
CA ALA A 192 -24.61 17.63 7.90
C ALA A 192 -24.79 16.15 8.26
N ALA A 193 -25.15 15.82 9.50
CA ALA A 193 -25.33 14.44 9.95
C ALA A 193 -26.73 13.86 9.69
N GLU A 194 -27.66 14.66 9.16
CA GLU A 194 -29.06 14.27 8.94
C GLU A 194 -29.22 13.26 7.79
N GLY A 195 -28.30 13.27 6.83
CA GLY A 195 -28.32 12.38 5.67
C GLY A 195 -27.17 12.63 4.71
N TRP A 196 -27.09 11.78 3.69
CA TRP A 196 -26.04 11.89 2.66
C TRP A 196 -26.11 13.21 1.90
N ARG A 197 -27.33 13.70 1.63
CA ARG A 197 -27.51 14.94 0.89
C ARG A 197 -26.96 16.13 1.67
N GLU A 198 -27.35 16.26 2.93
CA GLU A 198 -26.90 17.33 3.82
C GLU A 198 -25.38 17.25 4.02
N PHE A 199 -24.83 16.03 4.16
CA PHE A 199 -23.39 15.81 4.21
C PHE A 199 -22.66 16.34 2.97
N PHE A 200 -23.17 16.04 1.77
CA PHE A 200 -22.57 16.51 0.53
C PHE A 200 -22.71 18.01 0.31
N ASP A 201 -23.85 18.60 0.67
CA ASP A 201 -24.05 20.06 0.62
C ASP A 201 -23.00 20.79 1.50
N HIS A 202 -22.76 20.30 2.72
CA HIS A 202 -21.74 20.87 3.63
C HIS A 202 -20.29 20.62 3.20
N LEU A 203 -20.03 19.54 2.46
CA LEU A 203 -18.72 19.30 1.85
C LEU A 203 -18.39 20.35 0.78
N ASP A 204 -19.38 20.83 0.04
CA ASP A 204 -19.21 21.84 -1.00
C ASP A 204 -19.02 23.25 -0.44
N GLU A 205 -19.74 23.61 0.62
CA GLU A 205 -19.74 24.97 1.16
C GLU A 205 -18.44 25.34 1.92
N GLY A 206 -17.63 24.34 2.34
CA GLY A 206 -16.56 24.52 3.34
C GLY A 206 -15.10 24.43 2.90
N THR A 207 -14.76 24.17 1.63
CA THR A 207 -13.44 23.58 1.29
C THR A 207 -12.35 24.57 0.80
N SER A 208 -11.89 25.46 1.67
CA SER A 208 -10.57 26.12 1.49
C SER A 208 -9.39 25.26 1.97
N LEU A 209 -9.66 24.18 2.73
CA LEU A 209 -8.64 23.28 3.28
C LEU A 209 -8.67 21.94 2.55
N ARG A 210 -7.52 21.51 2.04
CA ARG A 210 -7.33 20.14 1.54
C ARG A 210 -7.41 19.17 2.72
N ARG A 211 -8.22 18.12 2.62
CA ARG A 211 -8.37 17.11 3.69
C ARG A 211 -8.07 15.71 3.16
N CYS A 212 -7.53 14.84 4.01
CA CYS A 212 -7.37 13.42 3.70
C CYS A 212 -8.11 12.63 4.76
N VAL A 213 -9.17 11.93 4.39
CA VAL A 213 -9.92 11.07 5.31
C VAL A 213 -9.41 9.65 5.14
N VAL A 214 -9.00 9.02 6.23
CA VAL A 214 -8.56 7.64 6.30
C VAL A 214 -9.63 6.84 7.02
N VAL A 215 -10.22 5.84 6.36
CA VAL A 215 -11.15 4.89 6.98
C VAL A 215 -10.40 3.60 7.22
N THR A 216 -10.20 3.23 8.49
CA THR A 216 -9.64 1.91 8.87
C THR A 216 -10.76 0.89 8.99
N ASP A 217 -10.46 -0.41 8.98
CA ASP A 217 -11.50 -1.47 8.95
C ASP A 217 -12.52 -1.23 7.83
N ALA A 218 -12.05 -0.76 6.67
CA ALA A 218 -12.90 -0.28 5.59
C ALA A 218 -13.89 -1.34 5.08
N CYS A 219 -13.56 -2.62 5.17
CA CYS A 219 -14.44 -3.73 4.78
C CYS A 219 -15.66 -3.88 5.71
N GLN A 220 -15.60 -3.35 6.94
CA GLN A 220 -16.74 -3.31 7.87
C GLN A 220 -17.63 -2.08 7.66
N MET A 221 -17.20 -1.13 6.82
CA MET A 221 -18.03 0.01 6.48
C MET A 221 -19.26 -0.46 5.69
N LEU A 222 -20.45 0.00 6.11
CA LEU A 222 -21.73 -0.38 5.53
C LEU A 222 -22.00 -1.91 5.58
N GLU A 223 -21.44 -2.62 6.57
CA GLU A 223 -21.64 -4.07 6.78
C GLU A 223 -23.11 -4.47 7.00
N TYR A 224 -24.01 -3.55 7.31
CA TYR A 224 -25.44 -3.83 7.47
C TYR A 224 -26.32 -3.20 6.40
N GLU A 225 -25.74 -2.52 5.42
CA GLU A 225 -26.49 -1.98 4.27
C GLU A 225 -26.64 -3.01 3.16
N ASP A 226 -27.60 -2.78 2.27
CA ASP A 226 -27.71 -3.54 1.04
C ASP A 226 -26.68 -3.08 -0.02
N PRO A 227 -26.39 -3.91 -1.04
CA PRO A 227 -25.45 -3.57 -2.09
C PRO A 227 -25.80 -2.31 -2.87
N ASP A 228 -27.08 -1.98 -3.08
CA ASP A 228 -27.46 -0.81 -3.88
C ASP A 228 -27.11 0.48 -3.14
N VAL A 229 -27.37 0.54 -1.83
CA VAL A 229 -26.96 1.66 -0.95
C VAL A 229 -25.43 1.81 -0.90
N TRP A 230 -24.69 0.70 -0.85
CA TRP A 230 -23.23 0.74 -0.97
C TRP A 230 -22.78 1.32 -2.32
N HIS A 231 -23.41 0.90 -3.42
CA HIS A 231 -23.03 1.34 -4.76
C HIS A 231 -23.35 2.80 -4.99
N GLU A 232 -24.50 3.26 -4.50
CA GLU A 232 -24.87 4.66 -4.50
C GLU A 232 -23.84 5.48 -3.71
N PHE A 233 -23.48 5.04 -2.51
CA PHE A 233 -22.46 5.69 -1.70
C PHE A 233 -21.11 5.83 -2.43
N VAL A 234 -20.57 4.74 -2.98
CA VAL A 234 -19.30 4.78 -3.72
C VAL A 234 -19.41 5.61 -5.00
N ALA A 235 -20.52 5.51 -5.72
CA ALA A 235 -20.77 6.34 -6.90
C ALA A 235 -20.83 7.84 -6.55
N SER A 236 -21.46 8.21 -5.43
CA SER A 236 -21.48 9.59 -4.94
C SER A 236 -20.09 10.10 -4.54
N LEU A 237 -19.23 9.23 -4.00
CA LEU A 237 -17.85 9.58 -3.66
C LEU A 237 -16.91 9.72 -4.87
N HIS A 238 -17.10 8.90 -5.90
CA HIS A 238 -16.23 8.80 -7.09
C HIS A 238 -16.68 9.69 -8.27
N GLY A 239 -17.98 9.97 -8.42
CA GLY A 239 -18.54 10.46 -9.70
C GLY A 239 -19.51 11.64 -9.63
N GLY A 240 -19.76 12.24 -8.46
CA GLY A 240 -20.65 13.39 -8.30
C GLY A 240 -19.97 14.76 -8.51
N PRO A 241 -20.72 15.87 -8.51
CA PRO A 241 -20.15 17.21 -8.31
C PRO A 241 -19.54 17.40 -6.91
N HIS A 242 -19.89 16.52 -5.96
CA HIS A 242 -19.52 16.53 -4.55
C HIS A 242 -18.52 15.41 -4.26
N CYS A 243 -17.22 15.62 -4.48
CA CYS A 243 -16.28 14.50 -4.46
C CYS A 243 -15.15 14.63 -3.43
N LEU A 244 -15.10 13.63 -2.53
CA LEU A 244 -13.85 13.12 -1.93
C LEU A 244 -12.96 12.38 -2.97
N GLY A 245 -13.38 12.36 -4.24
CA GLY A 245 -12.69 11.80 -5.41
C GLY A 245 -12.56 12.75 -6.62
N GLY A 246 -12.64 14.07 -6.42
CA GLY A 246 -12.56 15.06 -7.52
C GLY A 246 -12.46 16.53 -7.09
N GLY A 247 -12.55 16.81 -5.78
CA GLY A 247 -12.30 18.12 -5.18
C GLY A 247 -10.99 18.18 -4.38
N SER A 248 -10.95 19.05 -3.36
CA SER A 248 -9.77 19.32 -2.51
C SER A 248 -9.37 18.16 -1.58
N SER A 249 -10.17 17.09 -1.48
CA SER A 249 -10.08 16.11 -0.39
C SER A 249 -9.96 14.68 -0.91
N THR A 250 -9.09 13.87 -0.28
CA THR A 250 -8.78 12.48 -0.68
C THR A 250 -9.38 11.50 0.33
N LEU A 251 -9.96 10.39 -0.12
CA LEU A 251 -10.43 9.30 0.75
C LEU A 251 -9.50 8.09 0.62
N VAL A 252 -9.01 7.60 1.74
CA VAL A 252 -8.13 6.43 1.83
C VAL A 252 -8.84 5.34 2.63
N LEU A 253 -9.10 4.21 2.00
CA LEU A 253 -9.67 3.03 2.63
C LEU A 253 -8.55 2.07 2.99
N LEU A 254 -8.44 1.73 4.27
CA LEU A 254 -7.44 0.81 4.81
C LEU A 254 -8.13 -0.39 5.44
N ASP A 255 -7.64 -1.57 5.11
CA ASP A 255 -8.00 -2.79 5.83
C ASP A 255 -6.86 -3.80 5.76
N ASP A 256 -6.96 -4.83 6.60
CA ASP A 256 -6.06 -5.97 6.59
C ASP A 256 -6.16 -6.72 5.25
N PRO A 257 -5.04 -7.24 4.69
CA PRO A 257 -5.06 -8.01 3.46
C PRO A 257 -6.13 -9.10 3.39
N PHE A 258 -6.42 -9.80 4.50
CA PHE A 258 -7.42 -10.88 4.52
C PHE A 258 -8.86 -10.36 4.50
N ALA A 259 -9.13 -9.19 5.11
CA ALA A 259 -10.47 -8.62 5.13
C ALA A 259 -10.97 -8.27 3.72
N TRP A 260 -10.06 -7.85 2.83
CA TRP A 260 -10.39 -7.56 1.43
C TRP A 260 -10.80 -8.80 0.63
N GLU A 261 -10.33 -10.00 0.99
CA GLU A 261 -10.70 -11.25 0.33
C GLU A 261 -12.15 -11.64 0.62
N ASP A 262 -12.58 -11.43 1.87
CA ASP A 262 -13.94 -11.71 2.35
C ASP A 262 -14.90 -10.52 2.15
N TRP A 263 -14.44 -9.46 1.49
CA TRP A 263 -15.24 -8.24 1.36
C TRP A 263 -16.41 -8.44 0.40
N ARG A 264 -17.60 -8.51 0.97
CA ARG A 264 -18.86 -8.79 0.27
C ARG A 264 -19.25 -7.79 -0.84
N PHE A 265 -18.57 -6.65 -0.92
CA PHE A 265 -18.85 -5.58 -1.90
C PHE A 265 -17.81 -5.45 -3.01
N ALA A 266 -16.88 -6.41 -3.14
CA ALA A 266 -16.00 -6.50 -4.32
C ALA A 266 -16.77 -7.05 -5.54
N PRO A 267 -16.69 -6.50 -6.77
CA PRO A 267 -16.18 -5.23 -7.27
C PRO A 267 -17.26 -4.36 -7.98
N THR A 268 -17.32 -3.07 -7.64
CA THR A 268 -17.13 -2.05 -8.67
C THR A 268 -15.63 -1.93 -8.92
N THR A 269 -15.25 -1.86 -10.19
CA THR A 269 -13.90 -2.03 -10.72
C THR A 269 -12.86 -0.98 -10.29
N GLU A 270 -13.21 -0.03 -9.41
CA GLU A 270 -12.39 1.16 -9.12
C GLU A 270 -11.75 1.16 -7.72
N VAL A 271 -12.20 0.30 -6.80
CA VAL A 271 -11.68 0.22 -5.43
C VAL A 271 -11.05 -1.15 -5.20
N ARG A 272 -9.96 -1.45 -5.93
CA ARG A 272 -9.11 -2.59 -5.58
C ARG A 272 -7.90 -2.08 -4.81
N PRO A 273 -7.60 -2.65 -3.62
CA PRO A 273 -6.28 -2.43 -3.05
C PRO A 273 -5.22 -2.87 -4.06
N PHE A 274 -4.06 -2.22 -4.01
CA PHE A 274 -2.86 -2.71 -4.72
C PHE A 274 -2.81 -4.24 -4.54
N PRO A 275 -2.73 -5.04 -5.62
CA PRO A 275 -2.91 -6.47 -5.49
C PRO A 275 -1.89 -7.01 -4.48
N PRO A 276 -2.31 -7.82 -3.47
CA PRO A 276 -1.33 -8.56 -2.69
C PRO A 276 -0.47 -9.35 -3.66
N ALA A 277 0.85 -9.41 -3.43
CA ALA A 277 1.71 -10.10 -4.38
C ALA A 277 1.36 -11.58 -4.39
N GLY A 278 0.72 -12.00 -5.49
CA GLY A 278 0.60 -13.38 -5.93
C GLY A 278 -0.18 -14.29 -4.99
N HIS A 279 -1.47 -14.46 -5.27
CA HIS A 279 -2.00 -15.82 -5.28
C HIS A 279 -1.94 -16.37 -6.72
N PRO A 280 -1.42 -17.58 -6.94
CA PRO A 280 -1.51 -18.22 -8.24
C PRO A 280 -2.99 -18.39 -8.55
N ALA A 281 -3.39 -18.07 -9.78
CA ALA A 281 -4.68 -18.47 -10.30
C ALA A 281 -4.78 -20.00 -10.14
N THR A 282 -5.58 -20.46 -9.19
CA THR A 282 -5.98 -21.85 -9.12
C THR A 282 -6.91 -22.10 -10.30
N GLY A 283 -6.41 -22.89 -11.26
CA GLY A 283 -7.27 -23.59 -12.21
C GLY A 283 -8.07 -24.70 -11.54
#